data_AF-A0AA39TIG4-F1
#
_entry.id   AF-A0AA39TIG4-F1
#
_cell.length_a   1.000
_cell.length_b   1.000
_cell.length_c   1.000
_cell.angle_alpha   90.00
_cell.angle_beta   90.00
_cell.angle_gamma   90.00
#
_symmetry.space_group_name_H-M   'P 1'
#
loop_
_entity.id
_entity.type
_entity.pdbx_description
1 polymer ?
#
loop_
_entity_poly.entity_id
_entity_poly.type
_entity_poly.pdbx_seq_one_letter_code
_entity_poly.pdbx_strand_id
1 'polypeptide(L)'
;AFHWSLYLVVDSSTGYKFHATNKIGTAAWQYECVLWVDPQCSDSMAVTFTKIGRIPEDWDHSYLDYFLSSIPMCTPDTDRAREARFTCRVWFREAIRTLHAAEMFVKCGGRRRAGERPGDQGDGG
;
A
#
# COMPACT_ATOMS: atom_id res chain seq x y z
N ALA A 1 -14.94 4.71 10.36
CA ALA A 1 -14.20 3.90 9.39
C ALA A 1 -12.77 4.45 9.32
N PHE A 2 -11.77 3.58 9.10
CA PHE A 2 -10.37 4.03 8.96
C PHE A 2 -10.06 4.43 7.51
N HIS A 3 -9.13 5.36 7.34
CA HIS A 3 -8.56 5.73 6.05
C HIS A 3 -7.27 4.95 5.80
N TRP A 4 -7.06 4.53 4.56
CA TRP A 4 -5.93 3.70 4.16
C TRP A 4 -5.16 4.42 3.06
N SER A 5 -3.86 4.61 3.27
CA SER A 5 -2.95 5.26 2.32
C SER A 5 -1.60 4.55 2.34
N LEU A 6 -0.84 4.71 1.26
CA LEU A 6 0.58 4.35 1.24
C LEU A 6 1.40 5.58 1.60
N TYR A 7 2.53 5.36 2.28
CA TYR A 7 3.45 6.40 2.69
C TYR A 7 4.88 5.99 2.33
N LEU A 8 5.58 6.82 1.56
CA LEU A 8 7.00 6.68 1.28
C LEU A 8 7.77 7.67 2.15
N VAL A 9 8.57 7.14 3.08
CA VAL A 9 9.47 7.95 3.91
C VAL A 9 10.57 8.53 3.04
N VAL A 10 10.77 9.85 3.10
CA VAL A 10 11.91 10.54 2.47
C VAL A 10 12.96 10.85 3.51
N ASP A 11 12.56 11.42 4.65
CA ASP A 11 13.42 11.69 5.80
C ASP A 11 12.66 11.48 7.13
N SER A 12 13.25 11.92 8.25
CA SER A 12 12.68 11.76 9.59
C SER A 12 11.32 12.45 9.79
N SER A 13 11.04 13.48 8.99
CA SER A 13 9.90 14.39 9.11
C SER A 13 9.05 14.47 7.85
N THR A 14 9.50 13.96 6.71
CA THR A 14 8.78 14.11 5.45
C THR A 14 8.64 12.81 4.67
N GLY A 15 7.63 12.78 3.81
CA GLY A 15 7.40 11.69 2.89
C GLY A 15 6.18 11.90 2.01
N TYR A 16 5.98 11.01 1.06
CA TYR A 16 4.88 11.11 0.09
C TYR A 16 3.74 10.20 0.48
N LYS A 17 2.53 10.76 0.52
CA LYS A 17 1.28 10.04 0.75
C LYS A 17 0.59 9.79 -0.59
N PHE A 18 0.28 8.53 -0.84
CA PHE A 18 -0.50 8.08 -2.00
C PHE A 18 -1.86 7.57 -1.52
N HIS A 19 -2.95 8.09 -2.09
CA HIS A 19 -4.28 7.86 -1.56
C HIS A 19 -5.36 8.00 -2.62
N ALA A 20 -6.36 7.12 -2.62
CA ALA A 20 -7.64 7.41 -3.24
C ALA A 20 -8.50 8.22 -2.27
N THR A 21 -8.92 9.41 -2.68
CA THR A 21 -9.71 10.34 -1.87
C THR A 21 -10.94 10.79 -2.65
N ASN A 22 -11.98 11.21 -1.94
CA ASN A 22 -13.15 11.85 -2.52
C ASN A 22 -13.54 13.09 -1.70
N LYS A 23 -12.54 13.92 -1.34
CA LYS A 23 -12.65 15.14 -0.52
C LYS A 23 -14.10 15.66 -0.50
N ILE A 24 -14.77 15.54 0.66
CA ILE A 24 -16.18 15.92 0.92
C ILE A 24 -17.24 14.81 0.66
N GLY A 25 -16.84 13.57 0.38
CA GLY A 25 -17.72 12.38 0.40
C GLY A 25 -18.75 12.29 -0.74
N THR A 26 -18.99 13.40 -1.44
CA THR A 26 -19.92 13.53 -2.56
C THR A 26 -19.21 13.69 -3.91
N ALA A 27 -17.91 14.00 -3.91
CA ALA A 27 -17.10 14.09 -5.12
C ALA A 27 -16.80 12.70 -5.69
N ALA A 28 -16.49 12.66 -6.99
CA ALA A 28 -15.90 11.47 -7.59
C ALA A 28 -14.59 11.10 -6.88
N TRP A 29 -14.33 9.80 -6.78
CA TRP A 29 -13.04 9.32 -6.28
C TRP A 29 -11.92 9.72 -7.22
N GLN A 30 -10.82 10.18 -6.65
CA GLN A 30 -9.63 10.61 -7.37
C GLN A 30 -8.39 10.13 -6.62
N TYR A 31 -7.34 9.88 -7.39
CA TYR A 31 -6.02 9.61 -6.85
C TYR A 31 -5.32 10.91 -6.46
N GLU A 32 -4.64 10.92 -5.32
CA GLU A 32 -3.73 12.00 -4.92
C GLU A 32 -2.36 11.43 -4.51
N CYS A 33 -1.30 12.12 -4.93
CA CYS A 33 0.07 11.96 -4.45
C CYS A 33 0.52 13.31 -3.89
N VAL A 34 0.77 13.38 -2.59
CA VAL A 34 1.07 14.65 -1.90
C VAL A 34 2.22 14.48 -0.92
N LEU A 35 3.09 15.49 -0.84
CA LEU A 35 4.07 15.58 0.24
C LEU A 35 3.33 15.77 1.57
N TRP A 36 3.67 14.96 2.56
CA TRP A 36 3.19 15.05 3.92
C TRP A 36 4.36 15.36 4.84
N VAL A 37 4.31 16.55 5.43
CA VAL A 37 5.28 17.05 6.40
C VAL A 37 4.78 16.76 7.81
N ASP A 38 5.68 16.32 8.67
CA ASP A 38 5.48 15.98 10.09
C ASP A 38 4.30 15.04 10.35
N PRO A 39 4.25 13.85 9.73
CA PRO A 39 3.16 12.89 9.95
C PRO A 39 3.09 12.36 11.40
N GLN A 40 4.12 12.64 12.22
CA GLN A 40 4.20 12.30 13.63
C GLN A 40 3.69 13.41 14.56
N CYS A 41 3.30 14.58 14.02
CA CYS A 41 2.73 15.67 14.79
C CYS A 41 1.47 15.21 15.54
N SER A 42 1.19 15.78 16.72
CA SER A 42 0.00 15.47 17.52
C SER A 42 -1.31 15.71 16.79
N ASP A 43 -1.31 16.58 15.78
CA ASP A 43 -2.48 16.90 14.96
C ASP A 43 -2.67 15.91 13.79
N SER A 44 -1.74 14.97 13.62
CA SER A 44 -1.83 13.92 12.63
C SER A 44 -2.92 12.91 13.00
N MET A 45 -3.81 12.63 12.05
CA MET A 45 -4.84 11.59 12.19
C MET A 45 -4.30 10.17 11.91
N ALA A 46 -2.98 10.01 11.72
CA ALA A 46 -2.36 8.72 11.47
C ALA A 46 -2.40 7.85 12.74
N VAL A 47 -3.11 6.74 12.67
CA VAL A 47 -3.24 5.81 13.81
C VAL A 47 -2.01 4.89 13.92
N THR A 48 -1.44 4.47 12.79
CA THR A 48 -0.29 3.57 12.77
C THR A 48 0.45 3.65 11.43
N PHE A 49 1.76 3.41 11.46
CA PHE A 49 2.59 3.18 10.29
C PHE A 49 3.14 1.76 10.35
N THR A 50 2.88 0.97 9.31
CA THR A 50 3.42 -0.39 9.18
C THR A 50 4.30 -0.46 7.95
N LYS A 51 5.58 -0.80 8.13
CA LYS A 51 6.51 -0.98 7.02
C LYS A 51 6.14 -2.24 6.24
N ILE A 52 5.81 -2.07 4.97
CA ILE A 52 5.41 -3.16 4.06
C ILE A 52 6.46 -3.47 2.98
N GLY A 53 7.49 -2.64 2.85
CA GLY A 53 8.44 -2.72 1.75
C GLY A 53 9.59 -1.73 1.87
N ARG A 54 10.42 -1.70 0.83
CA ARG A 54 11.52 -0.74 0.63
C ARG A 54 11.63 -0.49 -0.88
N ILE A 55 11.96 0.74 -1.26
CA ILE A 55 12.34 1.08 -2.65
C ILE A 55 13.87 1.21 -2.75
N PRO A 56 14.48 1.00 -3.93
CA PRO A 56 15.90 1.28 -4.16
C PRO A 56 16.28 2.71 -3.76
N GLU A 57 17.52 2.93 -3.32
CA GLU A 57 17.97 4.24 -2.81
C GLU A 57 18.06 5.32 -3.89
N ASP A 58 18.20 4.91 -5.15
CA ASP A 58 18.21 5.74 -6.34
C ASP A 58 16.81 6.05 -6.89
N TRP A 59 15.75 5.54 -6.25
CA TRP A 59 14.38 5.72 -6.68
C TRP A 59 13.65 6.69 -5.74
N ASP A 60 12.78 7.50 -6.32
CA ASP A 60 11.93 8.44 -5.59
C ASP A 60 10.44 8.05 -5.69
N HIS A 61 9.59 8.94 -5.17
CA HIS A 61 8.14 8.78 -5.18
C HIS A 61 7.54 8.65 -6.58
N SER A 62 8.18 9.17 -7.64
CA SER A 62 7.64 9.17 -9.00
C SER A 62 7.51 7.77 -9.58
N TYR A 63 8.40 6.85 -9.18
CA TYR A 63 8.31 5.44 -9.58
C TYR A 63 7.07 4.78 -9.00
N LEU A 64 6.76 5.02 -7.72
CA LEU A 64 5.52 4.53 -7.13
C LEU A 64 4.31 5.21 -7.78
N ASP A 65 4.39 6.53 -8.01
CA ASP A 65 3.31 7.31 -8.61
C ASP A 65 2.91 6.77 -9.99
N TYR A 66 3.88 6.36 -10.81
CA TYR A 66 3.64 5.73 -12.11
C TYR A 66 2.74 4.49 -12.01
N PHE A 67 2.99 3.59 -11.06
CA PHE A 67 2.15 2.41 -10.86
C PHE A 67 0.80 2.77 -10.24
N LEU A 68 0.82 3.60 -9.20
CA LEU A 68 -0.33 3.86 -8.35
C LEU A 68 -1.39 4.75 -9.01
N SER A 69 -0.96 5.70 -9.87
CA SER A 69 -1.85 6.58 -10.63
C SER A 69 -2.65 5.85 -11.72
N SER A 70 -2.15 4.70 -12.19
CA SER A 70 -2.81 3.89 -13.22
C SER A 70 -3.98 3.04 -12.68
N ILE A 71 -4.11 2.92 -11.36
CA ILE A 71 -5.13 2.10 -10.71
C ILE A 71 -6.52 2.73 -10.92
N PRO A 72 -7.49 2.01 -11.53
CA PRO A 72 -8.83 2.54 -11.72
C PRO A 72 -9.54 2.86 -10.40
N MET A 73 -10.29 3.98 -10.36
CA MET A 73 -11.12 4.36 -9.21
C MET A 73 -12.47 3.59 -9.18
N CYS A 74 -12.40 2.26 -9.31
CA CYS A 74 -13.57 1.38 -9.29
C CYS A 74 -13.28 0.09 -8.51
N THR A 75 -14.33 -0.60 -8.06
CA THR A 75 -14.16 -1.86 -7.32
C THR A 75 -13.74 -2.97 -8.29
N PRO A 76 -12.54 -3.57 -8.13
CA PRO A 76 -12.13 -4.70 -8.96
C PRO A 76 -12.98 -5.93 -8.63
N ASP A 77 -13.14 -6.83 -9.61
CA ASP A 77 -14.03 -7.99 -9.45
C ASP A 77 -13.62 -8.92 -8.31
N THR A 78 -12.32 -9.01 -8.00
CA THR A 78 -11.79 -9.77 -6.86
C THR A 78 -12.30 -9.28 -5.51
N ASP A 79 -12.68 -8.00 -5.41
CA ASP A 79 -13.17 -7.38 -4.18
C ASP A 79 -14.69 -7.16 -4.19
N ARG A 80 -15.36 -7.27 -5.35
CA ARG A 80 -16.80 -6.98 -5.53
C ARG A 80 -17.71 -7.80 -4.61
N ALA A 81 -17.34 -9.04 -4.29
CA ALA A 81 -18.11 -9.89 -3.36
C ALA A 81 -18.01 -9.46 -1.89
N ARG A 82 -16.97 -8.68 -1.53
CA ARG A 82 -16.69 -8.25 -0.15
C ARG A 82 -16.94 -6.76 0.06
N GLU A 83 -16.78 -5.97 -0.98
CA GLU A 83 -16.81 -4.51 -0.95
C GLU A 83 -17.84 -4.03 -1.97
N ALA A 84 -19.05 -3.71 -1.51
CA ALA A 84 -20.17 -3.32 -2.40
C ALA A 84 -19.94 -1.98 -3.12
N ARG A 85 -19.01 -1.15 -2.64
CA ARG A 85 -18.70 0.17 -3.16
C ARG A 85 -17.19 0.41 -3.13
N PHE A 86 -16.72 1.27 -4.03
CA PHE A 86 -15.32 1.68 -4.02
C PHE A 86 -15.02 2.58 -2.82
N THR A 87 -13.87 2.35 -2.20
CA THR A 87 -13.36 3.13 -1.06
C THR A 87 -11.83 3.22 -1.13
N CYS A 88 -11.23 4.10 -0.32
CA CYS A 88 -9.76 4.15 -0.16
C CYS A 88 -9.17 2.79 0.24
N ARG A 89 -9.92 1.96 0.98
CA ARG A 89 -9.50 0.60 1.34
C ARG A 89 -9.45 -0.33 0.14
N VAL A 90 -10.44 -0.23 -0.76
CA VAL A 90 -10.46 -1.01 -2.01
C VAL A 90 -9.27 -0.63 -2.88
N TRP A 91 -9.04 0.67 -3.07
CA TRP A 91 -7.85 1.16 -3.76
C TRP A 91 -6.55 0.68 -3.12
N PHE A 92 -6.44 0.78 -1.79
CA PHE A 92 -5.25 0.35 -1.06
C PHE A 92 -4.94 -1.13 -1.29
N ARG A 93 -5.95 -2.01 -1.29
CA ARG A 93 -5.76 -3.45 -1.60
C ARG A 93 -5.24 -3.66 -3.02
N GLU A 94 -5.76 -2.92 -3.99
CA GLU A 94 -5.30 -3.00 -5.37
C GLU A 94 -3.89 -2.44 -5.54
N ALA A 95 -3.55 -1.38 -4.82
CA ALA A 95 -2.20 -0.84 -4.77
C ALA A 95 -1.20 -1.87 -4.24
N ILE A 96 -1.52 -2.58 -3.15
CA ILE A 96 -0.68 -3.67 -2.64
C ILE A 96 -0.51 -4.78 -3.67
N ARG A 97 -1.58 -5.21 -4.34
CA ARG A 97 -1.51 -6.23 -5.40
C ARG A 97 -0.64 -5.78 -6.58
N THR A 98 -0.80 -4.55 -7.03
CA THR A 98 -0.03 -3.94 -8.12
C THR A 98 1.46 -3.90 -7.78
N LEU A 99 1.80 -3.38 -6.59
CA LEU A 99 3.18 -3.30 -6.12
C LEU A 99 3.80 -4.68 -5.82
N HIS A 100 2.98 -5.65 -5.43
CA HIS A 100 3.41 -7.04 -5.25
C HIS A 100 3.70 -7.74 -6.58
N ALA A 101 2.82 -7.57 -7.57
CA ALA A 101 2.98 -8.12 -8.91
C ALA A 101 4.20 -7.52 -9.64
N ALA A 102 4.59 -6.30 -9.30
CA ALA A 102 5.84 -5.70 -9.77
C ALA A 102 7.09 -6.36 -9.15
N GLU A 103 6.95 -7.15 -8.08
CA GLU A 103 8.01 -7.86 -7.34
C GLU A 103 9.15 -7.01 -6.74
N MET A 104 9.15 -5.71 -6.99
CA MET A 104 10.22 -4.79 -6.60
C MET A 104 9.98 -4.08 -5.25
N PHE A 105 8.71 -3.88 -4.86
CA PHE A 105 8.37 -2.94 -3.79
C PHE A 105 7.83 -3.62 -2.52
N VAL A 106 6.85 -4.51 -2.69
CA VAL A 106 6.12 -5.15 -1.60
C VAL A 106 6.14 -6.66 -1.80
N LYS A 107 6.67 -7.41 -0.83
CA LYS A 107 6.59 -8.87 -0.83
C LYS A 107 5.52 -9.30 0.15
N CYS A 108 4.31 -9.57 -0.36
CA CYS A 108 3.32 -10.27 0.43
C CYS A 108 3.80 -11.71 0.63
N GLY A 109 4.10 -12.10 1.86
CA GLY A 109 4.37 -13.50 2.18
C GLY A 109 3.19 -14.34 1.72
N GLY A 110 3.43 -15.31 0.82
CA GLY A 110 2.42 -16.29 0.47
C GLY A 110 1.86 -16.91 1.75
N ARG A 111 0.57 -17.25 1.79
CA ARG A 111 0.03 -18.06 2.87
C ARG A 111 0.99 -19.23 3.06
N ARG A 112 1.66 -19.31 4.22
CA ARG A 112 2.33 -20.54 4.60
C ARG A 112 1.26 -21.62 4.47
N ARG A 113 1.46 -22.59 3.58
CA ARG A 113 0.67 -23.81 3.65
C ARG A 113 0.93 -24.36 5.05
N ALA A 114 -0.11 -24.60 5.82
CA ALA A 114 0.02 -25.29 7.09
C ALA A 114 0.64 -26.66 6.78
N GLY A 115 1.94 -26.84 7.07
CA GLY A 115 2.64 -28.10 6.79
C GLY A 115 4.16 -28.03 6.61
N GLU A 116 4.75 -26.90 6.21
CA GLU A 116 6.21 -26.83 6.06
C GLU A 116 6.90 -26.64 7.42
N ARG A 117 7.41 -27.74 7.97
CA ARG A 117 8.38 -27.71 9.06
C ARG A 117 9.75 -27.27 8.51
N PRO A 118 10.49 -26.40 9.20
CA PRO A 118 11.86 -26.09 8.84
C PRO A 118 12.78 -27.24 9.25
N GLY A 119 13.56 -27.74 8.30
CA GLY A 119 14.85 -28.41 8.56
C GLY A 119 14.77 -29.86 9.01
N ASP A 120 14.71 -30.78 8.05
CA ASP A 120 15.31 -32.11 8.19
C ASP A 120 16.48 -32.15 7.19
N GLN A 121 17.65 -31.70 7.63
CA GLN A 121 18.90 -32.02 6.94
C GLN A 121 19.30 -33.40 7.45
N GLY A 122 18.90 -34.42 6.69
CA GLY A 122 19.48 -35.75 6.80
C GLY A 122 20.91 -35.69 6.30
N ASP A 123 21.86 -35.75 7.24
CA ASP A 123 23.25 -36.02 6.93
C ASP A 123 23.38 -37.54 6.79
N GLY A 124 23.60 -37.99 5.56
CA GLY A 124 23.85 -39.38 5.21
C GLY A 124 25.12 -39.43 4.38
N GLY A 125 26.16 -40.06 4.94
CA GLY A 125 27.45 -40.32 4.28
C GLY A 125 28.58 -40.50 5.27
#